data_AF-A0A7C0UHH2-F1
#
_entry.id   AF-A0A7C0UHH2-F1
#
_cell.length_a   1.000
_cell.length_b   1.000
_cell.length_c   1.000
_cell.angle_alpha   90.00
_cell.angle_beta   90.00
_cell.angle_gamma   90.00
#
_symmetry.space_group_name_H-M   'P 1'
#
loop_
_entity.id
_entity.type
_entity.pdbx_description
1 polymer ?
#
loop_
_entity_poly.entity_id
_entity_poly.type
_entity_poly.pdbx_seq_one_letter_code
_entity_poly.pdbx_strand_id
1 'polypeptide(L)'
;GSTTLVLQALIPPLILQQGVSRITLTGGTHVPHSPCFHYIKEVFLSFLGMLGIHVEAGIEMFGFYPKGGGRIWAEVRPAKEIRGIFIRKRGEILSIKGCSGVSNLPLSIAERQRQSALDILRPCSPEIDIDTISVPSVGKGTFIFLKLIAENTVAGFSSLGERGRRAEDVGREVADAALSHIHSRAALDPYIADQLVLYLALSKKESSFSTSRITKHLITNLHVIKAFTGLSYRIEGASGEPGIVHLWPSESGP
;
A
#
# COMPACT_ATOMS: atom_id res chain seq x y z
N GLY A 1 -2.16 -16.61 -8.04
CA GLY A 1 -2.54 -15.20 -8.32
C GLY A 1 -2.60 -14.42 -7.02
N SER A 2 -2.40 -13.10 -7.09
CA SER A 2 -2.44 -12.20 -5.93
C SER A 2 -3.88 -11.84 -5.58
N THR A 3 -4.31 -12.07 -4.34
CA THR A 3 -5.65 -11.70 -3.87
C THR A 3 -5.82 -10.19 -3.73
N THR A 4 -4.74 -9.47 -3.44
CA THR A 4 -4.77 -8.01 -3.24
C THR A 4 -5.02 -7.26 -4.55
N LEU A 5 -4.44 -7.71 -5.66
CA LEU A 5 -4.72 -7.14 -6.98
C LEU A 5 -6.17 -7.40 -7.42
N VAL A 6 -6.69 -8.61 -7.16
CA VAL A 6 -8.11 -8.93 -7.43
C VAL A 6 -9.02 -8.04 -6.57
N LEU A 7 -8.70 -7.85 -5.29
CA LEU A 7 -9.45 -6.96 -4.42
C LEU A 7 -9.45 -5.52 -4.93
N GLN A 8 -8.29 -4.98 -5.32
CA GLN A 8 -8.20 -3.64 -5.90
C GLN A 8 -9.02 -3.48 -7.18
N ALA A 9 -9.11 -4.51 -8.02
CA ALA A 9 -9.95 -4.47 -9.22
C ALA A 9 -11.45 -4.54 -8.90
N LEU A 10 -11.83 -5.21 -7.81
CA LEU A 10 -13.23 -5.37 -7.41
C LEU A 10 -13.78 -4.16 -6.64
N ILE A 11 -12.97 -3.43 -5.87
CA ILE A 11 -13.45 -2.31 -5.07
C ILE A 11 -14.16 -1.23 -5.92
N PRO A 12 -13.60 -0.72 -7.03
CA PRO A 12 -14.22 0.36 -7.81
C PRO A 12 -15.67 0.10 -8.25
N PRO A 13 -16.04 -1.03 -8.90
CA PRO A 13 -17.43 -1.28 -9.22
C PRO A 13 -18.30 -1.49 -7.96
N LEU A 14 -17.74 -2.06 -6.89
CA LEU A 14 -18.50 -2.38 -5.68
C LEU A 14 -18.81 -1.17 -4.81
N ILE A 15 -18.05 -0.08 -4.89
CA ILE A 15 -18.38 1.17 -4.20
C ILE A 15 -19.46 1.99 -4.92
N LEU A 16 -19.76 1.67 -6.18
CA LEU A 16 -20.77 2.37 -7.00
C LEU A 16 -22.16 1.72 -6.97
N GLN A 17 -22.29 0.53 -6.40
CA GLN A 17 -23.58 -0.16 -6.27
C GLN A 17 -24.39 0.35 -5.06
N GLN A 18 -25.63 -0.13 -4.88
CA GLN A 18 -26.50 0.31 -3.79
C GLN A 18 -26.37 -0.49 -2.48
N GLY A 19 -25.77 -1.69 -2.50
CA GLY A 19 -25.69 -2.60 -1.36
C GLY A 19 -24.27 -2.86 -0.84
N VAL A 20 -24.18 -3.30 0.42
CA VAL A 20 -22.93 -3.78 1.02
C VAL A 20 -22.52 -5.10 0.38
N SER A 21 -21.27 -5.21 -0.05
CA SER A 21 -20.70 -6.43 -0.61
C SER A 21 -19.73 -7.11 0.34
N ARG A 22 -19.80 -8.43 0.41
CA ARG A 22 -18.85 -9.27 1.17
C ARG A 22 -18.16 -10.23 0.22
N ILE A 23 -16.83 -10.22 0.25
CA ILE A 23 -16.01 -10.99 -0.67
C ILE A 23 -15.02 -11.82 0.14
N THR A 24 -14.85 -13.08 -0.25
CA THR A 24 -13.74 -13.92 0.22
C THR A 24 -12.87 -14.28 -0.98
N LEU A 25 -11.58 -13.98 -0.88
CA LEU A 25 -10.60 -14.25 -1.93
C LEU A 25 -9.58 -15.26 -1.43
N THR A 26 -9.28 -16.26 -2.27
CA THR A 26 -8.26 -17.26 -1.98
C THR A 26 -7.11 -17.16 -2.99
N GLY A 27 -5.87 -17.30 -2.53
CA GLY A 27 -4.68 -17.12 -3.38
C GLY A 27 -3.44 -16.68 -2.61
N GLY A 28 -2.57 -15.91 -3.26
CA GLY A 28 -1.40 -15.31 -2.63
C GLY A 28 -1.73 -14.00 -1.94
N THR A 29 -1.39 -13.87 -0.66
CA THR A 29 -1.59 -12.62 0.13
C THR A 29 -0.29 -11.86 0.35
N HIS A 30 0.85 -12.55 0.26
CA HIS A 30 2.20 -12.03 0.40
C HIS A 30 3.06 -12.65 -0.71
N VAL A 31 2.92 -12.11 -1.92
CA VAL A 31 3.61 -12.61 -3.13
C VAL A 31 4.33 -11.48 -3.87
N PRO A 32 5.43 -11.78 -4.59
CA PRO A 32 6.17 -10.78 -5.35
C PRO A 32 5.30 -10.02 -6.36
N HIS A 33 5.76 -8.83 -6.74
CA HIS A 33 5.12 -7.98 -7.76
C HIS A 33 3.65 -7.60 -7.47
N SER A 34 3.25 -7.62 -6.20
CA SER A 34 1.94 -7.11 -5.77
C SER A 34 2.02 -6.56 -4.34
N PRO A 35 1.13 -5.61 -3.96
CA PRO A 35 1.04 -5.17 -2.58
C PRO A 35 0.69 -6.35 -1.68
N CYS A 36 1.40 -6.48 -0.55
CA CYS A 36 1.03 -7.47 0.46
C CYS A 36 -0.29 -7.07 1.15
N PHE A 37 -0.94 -8.02 1.80
CA PHE A 37 -2.21 -7.74 2.49
C PHE A 37 -2.08 -6.63 3.54
N HIS A 38 -0.96 -6.57 4.28
CA HIS A 38 -0.71 -5.51 5.26
C HIS A 38 -0.68 -4.13 4.61
N TYR A 39 -0.04 -3.99 3.44
CA TYR A 39 -0.05 -2.73 2.69
C TYR A 39 -1.47 -2.32 2.31
N ILE A 40 -2.29 -3.27 1.84
CA ILE A 40 -3.69 -3.00 1.52
C ILE A 40 -4.42 -2.47 2.76
N LYS A 41 -4.40 -3.24 3.85
CA LYS A 41 -5.14 -2.92 5.07
C LYS A 41 -4.68 -1.61 5.71
N GLU A 42 -3.37 -1.41 5.83
CA GLU A 42 -2.80 -0.34 6.64
C GLU A 42 -2.54 0.95 5.88
N VAL A 43 -2.42 0.91 4.55
CA VAL A 43 -2.12 2.08 3.71
C VAL A 43 -3.25 2.34 2.74
N PHE A 44 -3.49 1.42 1.81
CA PHE A 44 -4.48 1.65 0.75
C PHE A 44 -5.88 1.93 1.31
N LEU A 45 -6.38 1.10 2.23
CA LEU A 45 -7.69 1.33 2.86
C LEU A 45 -7.72 2.58 3.75
N SER A 46 -6.59 2.98 4.34
CA SER A 46 -6.51 4.24 5.09
C SER A 46 -6.75 5.44 4.18
N PHE A 47 -6.14 5.46 2.99
CA PHE A 47 -6.40 6.50 2.00
C PHE A 47 -7.82 6.43 1.46
N LEU A 48 -8.37 5.24 1.16
CA LEU A 48 -9.78 5.13 0.75
C LEU A 48 -10.71 5.75 1.80
N GLY A 49 -10.45 5.54 3.09
CA GLY A 49 -11.17 6.20 4.18
C GLY A 49 -11.11 7.73 4.11
N MET A 50 -9.96 8.31 3.77
CA MET A 50 -9.81 9.77 3.56
C MET A 50 -10.67 10.27 2.38
N LEU A 51 -10.86 9.44 1.36
CA LEU A 51 -11.75 9.74 0.23
C LEU A 51 -13.23 9.56 0.57
N GLY A 52 -13.59 9.11 1.78
CA GLY A 52 -14.98 8.79 2.16
C GLY A 52 -15.45 7.39 1.72
N ILE A 53 -14.52 6.52 1.33
CA ILE A 53 -14.81 5.14 0.93
C ILE A 53 -14.57 4.21 2.12
N HIS A 54 -15.58 3.41 2.47
CA HIS A 54 -15.53 2.50 3.61
C HIS A 54 -15.36 1.05 3.14
N VAL A 55 -14.18 0.49 3.41
CA VAL A 55 -13.85 -0.91 3.17
C VAL A 55 -13.19 -1.47 4.41
N GLU A 56 -13.69 -2.59 4.89
CA GLU A 56 -13.06 -3.38 5.94
C GLU A 56 -12.46 -4.64 5.33
N ALA A 57 -11.29 -5.07 5.79
CA ALA A 57 -10.67 -6.30 5.31
C ALA A 57 -9.89 -7.01 6.41
N GLY A 58 -9.89 -8.33 6.34
CA GLY A 58 -9.15 -9.21 7.25
C GLY A 58 -8.46 -10.35 6.52
N ILE A 59 -7.47 -10.93 7.18
CA ILE A 59 -6.72 -12.09 6.71
C ILE A 59 -6.95 -13.24 7.68
N GLU A 60 -7.34 -14.39 7.12
CA GLU A 60 -7.57 -15.63 7.87
C GLU A 60 -6.38 -16.58 7.66
N MET A 61 -5.87 -16.63 6.43
CA MET A 61 -4.74 -17.47 6.06
C MET A 61 -3.74 -16.70 5.21
N PHE A 62 -2.45 -16.85 5.51
CA PHE A 62 -1.38 -16.28 4.72
C PHE A 62 -1.08 -17.18 3.52
N GLY A 63 -0.91 -16.58 2.35
CA GLY A 63 -0.59 -17.28 1.11
C GLY A 63 0.73 -16.78 0.54
N PHE A 64 1.76 -17.62 0.62
CA PHE A 64 3.10 -17.34 0.08
C PHE A 64 3.35 -18.14 -1.20
N TYR A 65 4.17 -17.59 -2.10
CA TYR A 65 4.62 -18.31 -3.29
C TYR A 65 5.51 -19.52 -2.91
N PRO A 66 5.45 -20.67 -3.62
CA PRO A 66 4.59 -20.97 -4.77
C PRO A 66 3.22 -21.55 -4.41
N LYS A 67 3.04 -22.05 -3.18
CA LYS A 67 1.85 -22.82 -2.81
C LYS A 67 0.56 -21.98 -2.76
N GLY A 68 0.65 -20.69 -2.45
CA GLY A 68 -0.52 -19.84 -2.23
C GLY A 68 -1.34 -20.33 -1.04
N GLY A 69 -2.64 -20.52 -1.23
CA GLY A 69 -3.56 -21.04 -0.20
C GLY A 69 -3.96 -20.03 0.87
N GLY A 70 -3.59 -18.75 0.72
CA GLY A 70 -4.04 -17.68 1.58
C GLY A 70 -5.52 -17.38 1.37
N ARG A 71 -6.12 -16.73 2.37
CA ARG A 71 -7.54 -16.39 2.42
C ARG A 71 -7.72 -15.04 3.09
N ILE A 72 -8.34 -14.11 2.39
CA ILE A 72 -8.72 -12.79 2.91
C ILE A 72 -10.22 -12.59 2.72
N TRP A 73 -10.81 -11.76 3.57
CA TRP A 73 -12.17 -11.27 3.41
C TRP A 73 -12.17 -9.75 3.31
N ALA A 74 -13.19 -9.21 2.65
CA ALA A 74 -13.47 -7.78 2.63
C ALA A 74 -14.97 -7.50 2.68
N GLU A 75 -15.36 -6.47 3.42
CA GLU A 75 -16.68 -5.84 3.36
C GLU A 75 -16.53 -4.46 2.70
N VAL A 76 -17.19 -4.27 1.55
CA VAL A 76 -17.15 -3.01 0.77
C VAL A 76 -18.51 -2.35 0.86
N ARG A 77 -18.55 -1.11 1.34
CA ARG A 77 -19.78 -0.32 1.42
C ARG A 77 -19.88 0.65 0.24
N PRO A 78 -21.10 0.91 -0.27
CA PRO A 78 -21.34 1.96 -1.25
C PRO A 78 -20.78 3.31 -0.79
N ALA A 79 -20.08 4.00 -1.70
CA ALA A 79 -19.60 5.35 -1.47
C ALA A 79 -20.68 6.35 -1.90
N LYS A 80 -21.13 7.21 -0.98
CA LYS A 80 -22.10 8.27 -1.31
C LYS A 80 -21.45 9.42 -2.07
N GLU A 81 -20.23 9.74 -1.69
CA GLU A 81 -19.40 10.78 -2.29
C GLU A 81 -17.95 10.32 -2.16
N ILE A 82 -17.17 10.52 -3.22
CA ILE A 82 -15.72 10.31 -3.19
C ILE A 82 -15.08 11.69 -3.16
N ARG A 83 -14.21 11.94 -2.18
CA ARG A 83 -13.56 13.24 -1.98
C ARG A 83 -12.23 13.30 -2.71
N GLY A 84 -11.81 14.51 -3.08
CA GLY A 84 -10.44 14.78 -3.50
C GLY A 84 -9.47 14.87 -2.33
N ILE A 85 -8.17 14.90 -2.60
CA ILE A 85 -7.11 15.09 -1.59
C ILE A 85 -6.14 16.20 -1.98
N PHE A 86 -5.65 16.94 -0.99
CA PHE A 86 -4.63 17.98 -1.15
C PHE A 86 -3.48 17.75 -0.15
N ILE A 87 -2.63 16.76 -0.44
CA ILE A 87 -1.56 16.32 0.48
C ILE A 87 -0.21 16.41 -0.24
N ARG A 88 0.37 17.61 -0.25
CA ARG A 88 1.67 17.87 -0.89
C ARG A 88 2.86 17.73 0.04
N LYS A 89 2.62 17.72 1.36
CA LYS A 89 3.64 17.57 2.39
C LYS A 89 3.23 16.44 3.31
N ARG A 90 4.17 15.55 3.61
CA ARG A 90 3.98 14.48 4.59
C ARG A 90 3.75 15.02 6.00
N GLY A 91 4.49 16.08 6.36
CA GLY A 91 4.65 16.53 7.74
C GLY A 91 5.72 15.72 8.48
N GLU A 92 5.77 15.93 9.79
CA GLU A 92 6.68 15.22 10.68
C GLU A 92 6.31 13.74 10.83
N ILE A 93 7.34 12.91 11.05
CA ILE A 93 7.16 11.48 11.28
C ILE A 93 6.81 11.28 12.74
N LEU A 94 5.63 10.75 13.00
CA LEU A 94 5.11 10.54 14.35
C LEU A 94 5.59 9.19 14.90
N SER A 95 5.45 8.13 14.12
CA SER A 95 5.90 6.78 14.50
C SER A 95 6.13 5.89 13.28
N ILE A 96 6.88 4.80 13.48
CA ILE A 96 7.00 3.71 12.52
C ILE A 96 6.47 2.45 13.20
N LYS A 97 5.43 1.86 12.62
CA LYS A 97 4.80 0.62 13.10
C LYS A 97 5.00 -0.50 12.11
N GLY A 98 4.92 -1.76 12.53
CA GLY A 98 5.06 -2.85 11.57
C GLY A 98 5.01 -4.22 12.19
N CYS A 99 5.20 -5.22 11.34
CA CYS A 99 5.41 -6.59 11.79
C CYS A 99 6.39 -7.32 10.87
N SER A 100 7.13 -8.24 11.47
CA SER A 100 8.03 -9.19 10.84
C SER A 100 7.47 -10.59 11.10
N GLY A 101 7.08 -11.29 10.04
CA GLY A 101 6.30 -12.50 10.12
C GLY A 101 7.01 -13.73 9.54
N VAL A 102 6.75 -14.88 10.14
CA VAL A 102 7.14 -16.19 9.62
C VAL A 102 5.96 -17.15 9.58
N SER A 103 5.98 -18.10 8.65
CA SER A 103 5.10 -19.26 8.65
C SER A 103 5.88 -20.52 8.36
N ASN A 104 5.66 -21.55 9.17
CA ASN A 104 6.34 -22.85 9.08
C ASN A 104 7.89 -22.73 9.02
N LEU A 105 8.42 -21.74 9.73
CA LEU A 105 9.83 -21.36 9.81
C LEU A 105 10.15 -20.88 11.24
N PRO A 106 11.41 -20.93 11.69
CA PRO A 106 11.81 -20.43 13.01
C PRO A 106 11.55 -18.92 13.18
N LEU A 107 11.02 -18.52 14.35
CA LEU A 107 10.75 -17.12 14.69
C LEU A 107 12.00 -16.24 14.64
N SER A 108 13.19 -16.82 14.87
CA SER A 108 14.47 -16.12 14.79
C SER A 108 14.76 -15.47 13.43
N ILE A 109 14.11 -15.92 12.35
CA ILE A 109 14.17 -15.26 11.05
C ILE A 109 13.47 -13.90 11.10
N ALA A 110 12.26 -13.84 11.67
CA ALA A 110 11.52 -12.59 11.85
C ALA A 110 12.25 -11.62 12.78
N GLU A 111 12.87 -12.14 13.85
CA GLU A 111 13.67 -11.34 14.79
C GLU A 111 14.88 -10.69 14.11
N ARG A 112 15.60 -11.44 13.25
CA ARG A 112 16.73 -10.92 12.48
C ARG A 112 16.33 -9.88 11.45
N GLN A 113 15.21 -10.09 10.74
CA GLN A 113 14.60 -9.10 9.85
C GLN A 113 14.27 -7.81 10.60
N ARG A 114 13.56 -7.93 11.73
CA ARG A 114 13.22 -6.79 12.59
C ARG A 114 14.47 -6.05 13.03
N GLN A 115 15.46 -6.76 13.58
CA GLN A 115 16.66 -6.14 14.11
C GLN A 115 17.42 -5.37 13.02
N SER A 116 17.58 -5.97 11.83
CA SER A 116 18.23 -5.28 10.72
C SER A 116 17.48 -4.04 10.24
N ALA A 117 16.15 -4.01 10.33
CA ALA A 117 15.37 -2.82 10.00
C ALA A 117 15.51 -1.74 11.10
N LEU A 118 15.48 -2.14 12.38
CA LEU A 118 15.64 -1.24 13.52
C LEU A 118 17.01 -0.55 13.52
N ASP A 119 18.08 -1.29 13.21
CA ASP A 119 19.44 -0.74 13.19
C ASP A 119 19.58 0.44 12.21
N ILE A 120 18.78 0.47 11.15
CA ILE A 120 18.77 1.54 10.13
C ILE A 120 17.78 2.65 10.51
N LEU A 121 16.61 2.31 11.04
CA LEU A 121 15.50 3.25 11.22
C LEU A 121 15.47 3.97 12.57
N ARG A 122 16.17 3.46 13.60
CA ARG A 122 16.26 4.09 14.93
C ARG A 122 16.54 5.61 14.91
N PRO A 123 17.40 6.15 14.02
CA PRO A 123 17.62 7.59 13.95
C PRO A 123 16.44 8.40 13.38
N CYS A 124 15.47 7.75 12.72
CA CYS A 124 14.44 8.41 11.93
C CYS A 124 13.15 8.71 12.68
N SER A 125 12.89 8.04 13.80
CA SER A 125 11.69 8.26 14.62
C SER A 125 11.93 7.86 16.07
N PRO A 126 11.41 8.63 17.04
CA PRO A 126 11.51 8.27 18.46
C PRO A 126 10.61 7.08 18.85
N GLU A 127 9.57 6.79 18.06
CA GLU A 127 8.62 5.71 18.32
C GLU A 127 8.65 4.70 17.17
N ILE A 128 9.33 3.57 17.38
CA ILE A 128 9.39 2.47 16.42
C ILE A 128 8.93 1.18 17.10
N ASP A 129 7.87 0.61 16.58
CA ASP A 129 7.28 -0.63 17.08
C ASP A 129 7.11 -1.64 15.93
N ILE A 130 7.81 -2.76 16.01
CA ILE A 130 7.79 -3.80 14.98
C ILE A 130 7.64 -5.15 15.66
N ASP A 131 6.46 -5.74 15.57
CA ASP A 131 6.18 -7.03 16.17
C ASP A 131 6.88 -8.17 15.42
N THR A 132 7.20 -9.25 16.13
CA THR A 132 7.60 -10.52 15.52
C THR A 132 6.46 -11.53 15.66
N ILE A 133 5.94 -12.03 14.54
CA ILE A 133 4.72 -12.84 14.53
C ILE A 133 4.92 -14.18 13.83
N SER A 134 4.25 -15.21 14.35
CA SER A 134 4.04 -16.46 13.64
C SER A 134 2.65 -16.45 13.02
N VAL A 135 2.56 -16.67 11.71
CA VAL A 135 1.30 -16.58 10.97
C VAL A 135 0.91 -17.93 10.38
N PRO A 136 -0.40 -18.24 10.35
CA PRO A 136 -0.84 -19.52 9.83
C PRO A 136 -0.83 -19.51 8.28
N SER A 137 -0.27 -20.57 7.68
CA SER A 137 -0.18 -20.77 6.22
C SER A 137 -0.02 -22.25 5.88
N VAL A 138 -0.44 -22.64 4.68
CA VAL A 138 -0.13 -23.93 4.06
C VAL A 138 1.36 -24.03 3.66
N GLY A 139 1.99 -22.90 3.38
CA GLY A 139 3.36 -22.80 2.88
C GLY A 139 4.36 -22.33 3.92
N LYS A 140 5.64 -22.42 3.55
CA LYS A 140 6.70 -21.68 4.25
C LYS A 140 6.78 -20.28 3.68
N GLY A 141 7.02 -19.29 4.53
CA GLY A 141 7.17 -17.91 4.07
C GLY A 141 7.60 -17.00 5.20
N THR A 142 8.21 -15.89 4.83
CA THR A 142 8.57 -14.83 5.77
C THR A 142 8.48 -13.48 5.07
N PHE A 143 8.15 -12.44 5.82
CA PHE A 143 7.98 -11.10 5.32
C PHE A 143 8.26 -10.09 6.43
N ILE A 144 8.50 -8.86 6.05
CA ILE A 144 8.45 -7.72 6.95
C ILE A 144 7.63 -6.61 6.29
N PHE A 145 6.78 -5.96 7.07
CA PHE A 145 5.99 -4.80 6.65
C PHE A 145 6.19 -3.67 7.65
N LEU A 146 6.40 -2.46 7.12
CA LEU A 146 6.51 -1.22 7.87
C LEU A 146 5.45 -0.23 7.38
N LYS A 147 4.80 0.43 8.34
CA LYS A 147 3.90 1.56 8.18
C LYS A 147 4.54 2.77 8.85
N LEU A 148 4.87 3.77 8.06
CA LEU A 148 5.23 5.09 8.56
C LEU A 148 3.96 5.90 8.78
N ILE A 149 3.81 6.50 9.95
CA ILE A 149 2.71 7.40 10.31
C ILE A 149 3.28 8.80 10.44
N ALA A 150 2.71 9.74 9.69
CA ALA A 150 3.06 11.15 9.72
C ALA A 150 1.82 12.02 9.91
N GLU A 151 2.03 13.31 10.16
CA GLU A 151 0.95 14.25 10.47
C GLU A 151 -0.20 14.24 9.45
N ASN A 152 0.13 14.19 8.15
CA ASN A 152 -0.86 14.34 7.09
C ASN A 152 -1.13 13.05 6.31
N THR A 153 -0.41 11.97 6.59
CA THR A 153 -0.40 10.79 5.71
C THR A 153 0.25 9.56 6.32
N VAL A 154 0.14 8.43 5.63
CA VAL A 154 0.80 7.17 5.96
C VAL A 154 1.53 6.64 4.72
N ALA A 155 2.59 5.86 4.93
CA ALA A 155 3.35 5.21 3.86
C ALA A 155 3.69 3.77 4.23
N GLY A 156 3.68 2.86 3.26
CA GLY A 156 3.92 1.43 3.49
C GLY A 156 5.09 0.86 2.71
N PHE A 157 5.83 -0.04 3.35
CA PHE A 157 6.95 -0.75 2.74
C PHE A 157 6.93 -2.20 3.18
N SER A 158 7.22 -3.11 2.25
CA SER A 158 7.37 -4.53 2.61
C SER A 158 8.47 -5.19 1.82
N SER A 159 9.11 -6.18 2.44
CA SER A 159 9.99 -7.12 1.76
C SER A 159 9.59 -8.56 2.09
N LEU A 160 9.81 -9.48 1.14
CA LEU A 160 9.53 -10.90 1.28
C LEU A 160 10.87 -11.65 1.36
N GLY A 161 10.93 -12.64 2.24
CA GLY A 161 12.04 -13.60 2.19
C GLY A 161 11.86 -14.63 1.09
N GLU A 162 12.98 -15.11 0.60
CA GLU A 162 13.06 -16.14 -0.42
C GLU A 162 14.20 -17.12 -0.11
N ARG A 163 14.18 -18.28 -0.75
CA ARG A 163 15.17 -19.32 -0.48
C ARG A 163 16.57 -18.83 -0.87
N GLY A 164 17.51 -18.90 0.08
CA GLY A 164 18.90 -18.49 -0.13
C GLY A 164 19.18 -17.01 0.20
N ARG A 165 18.15 -16.21 0.42
CA ARG A 165 18.29 -14.81 0.87
C ARG A 165 18.39 -14.73 2.39
N ARG A 166 19.28 -13.88 2.90
CA ARG A 166 19.44 -13.71 4.35
C ARG A 166 18.30 -12.89 4.94
N ALA A 167 17.95 -13.17 6.19
CA ALA A 167 16.95 -12.42 6.95
C ALA A 167 17.33 -10.94 7.10
N GLU A 168 18.62 -10.64 7.30
CA GLU A 168 19.10 -9.26 7.42
C GLU A 168 18.91 -8.50 6.11
N ASP A 169 19.15 -9.12 4.96
CA ASP A 169 18.99 -8.45 3.66
C ASP A 169 17.51 -8.09 3.39
N VAL A 170 16.57 -8.88 3.90
CA VAL A 170 15.12 -8.61 3.85
C VAL A 170 14.75 -7.43 4.76
N GLY A 171 15.30 -7.40 5.98
CA GLY A 171 15.11 -6.29 6.93
C GLY A 171 15.73 -4.98 6.44
N ARG A 172 16.94 -5.05 5.86
CA ARG A 172 17.62 -3.91 5.25
C ARG A 172 16.83 -3.34 4.07
N GLU A 173 16.36 -4.17 3.15
CA GLU A 173 15.62 -3.69 1.97
C GLU A 173 14.38 -2.87 2.36
N VAL A 174 13.58 -3.35 3.31
CA VAL A 174 12.37 -2.62 3.73
C VAL A 174 12.73 -1.30 4.42
N ALA A 175 13.83 -1.29 5.18
CA ALA A 175 14.30 -0.09 5.87
C ALA A 175 14.88 0.94 4.89
N ASP A 176 15.66 0.52 3.90
CA ASP A 176 16.19 1.40 2.85
C ASP A 176 15.06 2.01 2.03
N ALA A 177 14.01 1.25 1.72
CA ALA A 177 12.82 1.75 1.05
C ALA A 177 12.08 2.82 1.88
N ALA A 178 11.90 2.56 3.18
CA ALA A 178 11.31 3.53 4.09
C ALA A 178 12.19 4.79 4.22
N LEU A 179 13.50 4.63 4.36
CA LEU A 179 14.46 5.73 4.49
C LEU A 179 14.50 6.61 3.23
N SER A 180 14.44 6.01 2.04
CA SER A 180 14.32 6.74 0.78
C SER A 180 13.06 7.61 0.75
N HIS A 181 11.91 7.08 1.18
CA HIS A 181 10.69 7.85 1.29
C HIS A 181 10.79 8.97 2.34
N ILE A 182 11.38 8.69 3.50
CA ILE A 182 11.62 9.68 4.57
C ILE A 182 12.41 10.88 4.03
N HIS A 183 13.51 10.63 3.32
CA HIS A 183 14.37 11.65 2.74
C HIS A 183 13.68 12.45 1.63
N SER A 184 12.79 11.84 0.85
CA SER A 184 12.07 12.54 -0.23
C SER A 184 11.14 13.66 0.28
N ARG A 185 10.71 13.59 1.55
CA ARG A 185 9.69 14.46 2.17
C ARG A 185 8.33 14.49 1.46
N ALA A 186 8.13 13.66 0.43
CA ALA A 186 6.87 13.55 -0.27
C ALA A 186 5.81 12.91 0.61
N ALA A 187 4.55 13.26 0.36
CA ALA A 187 3.43 12.77 1.14
C ALA A 187 3.17 11.28 0.89
N LEU A 188 3.09 10.87 -0.38
CA LEU A 188 2.72 9.51 -0.75
C LEU A 188 3.96 8.66 -1.05
N ASP A 189 3.91 7.40 -0.65
CA ASP A 189 4.85 6.39 -1.14
C ASP A 189 4.67 6.16 -2.66
N PRO A 190 5.62 5.48 -3.32
CA PRO A 190 5.59 5.33 -4.78
C PRO A 190 4.38 4.53 -5.30
N TYR A 191 3.78 3.67 -4.48
CA TYR A 191 2.79 2.69 -4.90
C TYR A 191 1.37 3.18 -4.65
N ILE A 192 1.13 3.88 -3.53
CA ILE A 192 -0.21 4.41 -3.25
C ILE A 192 -0.60 5.50 -4.27
N ALA A 193 0.40 6.23 -4.79
CA ALA A 193 0.19 7.25 -5.81
C ALA A 193 -0.55 6.72 -7.05
N ASP A 194 -0.17 5.56 -7.58
CA ASP A 194 -0.81 4.97 -8.76
C ASP A 194 -2.16 4.32 -8.45
N GLN A 195 -2.32 3.78 -7.24
CA GLN A 195 -3.54 3.12 -6.78
C GLN A 195 -4.69 4.12 -6.52
N LEU A 196 -4.39 5.37 -6.18
CA LEU A 196 -5.42 6.37 -5.88
C LEU A 196 -6.00 7.07 -7.11
N VAL A 197 -5.28 7.09 -8.23
CA VAL A 197 -5.67 7.90 -9.41
C VAL A 197 -7.10 7.59 -9.86
N LEU A 198 -7.50 6.32 -9.85
CA LEU A 198 -8.85 5.93 -10.27
C LEU A 198 -9.92 6.56 -9.38
N TYR A 199 -9.74 6.48 -8.05
CA TYR A 199 -10.70 7.03 -7.10
C TYR A 199 -10.76 8.56 -7.17
N LEU A 200 -9.60 9.21 -7.31
CA LEU A 200 -9.55 10.66 -7.43
C LEU A 200 -10.20 11.15 -8.73
N ALA A 201 -10.09 10.39 -9.82
CA ALA A 201 -10.81 10.66 -11.06
C ALA A 201 -12.34 10.54 -10.91
N LEU A 202 -12.82 9.70 -9.99
CA LEU A 202 -14.25 9.55 -9.67
C LEU A 202 -14.76 10.59 -8.65
N SER A 203 -13.87 11.34 -8.00
CA SER A 203 -14.22 12.26 -6.89
C SER A 203 -14.97 13.52 -7.32
N LYS A 204 -15.07 13.82 -8.63
CA LYS A 204 -15.59 15.09 -9.18
C LYS A 204 -14.96 16.36 -8.56
N LYS A 205 -13.86 16.22 -7.83
CA LYS A 205 -13.13 17.29 -7.14
C LYS A 205 -11.67 17.25 -7.55
N GLU A 206 -11.07 18.42 -7.66
CA GLU A 206 -9.64 18.52 -7.91
C GLU A 206 -8.85 17.84 -6.79
N SER A 207 -7.68 17.31 -7.15
CA SER A 207 -6.78 16.69 -6.20
C SER A 207 -5.33 17.01 -6.53
N SER A 208 -4.49 17.09 -5.49
CA SER A 208 -3.06 17.31 -5.65
C SER A 208 -2.27 16.63 -4.54
N PHE A 209 -1.26 15.86 -4.91
CA PHE A 209 -0.41 15.17 -3.94
C PHE A 209 1.04 15.10 -4.42
N SER A 210 1.98 15.00 -3.49
CA SER A 210 3.37 14.66 -3.81
C SER A 210 3.61 13.16 -3.63
N THR A 211 4.42 12.56 -4.49
CA THR A 211 4.89 11.18 -4.36
C THR A 211 6.41 11.14 -4.31
N SER A 212 6.93 10.23 -3.50
CA SER A 212 8.38 10.00 -3.35
C SER A 212 9.04 9.45 -4.61
N ARG A 213 8.26 8.93 -5.56
CA ARG A 213 8.76 8.52 -6.88
C ARG A 213 7.63 8.44 -7.91
N ILE A 214 7.79 9.14 -9.03
CA ILE A 214 6.91 9.00 -10.20
C ILE A 214 7.21 7.67 -10.89
N THR A 215 6.35 6.67 -10.67
CA THR A 215 6.52 5.32 -11.25
C THR A 215 5.97 5.23 -12.68
N LYS A 216 6.44 4.25 -13.45
CA LYS A 216 5.85 3.92 -14.76
C LYS A 216 4.38 3.49 -14.63
N HIS A 217 4.03 2.81 -13.54
CA HIS A 217 2.64 2.42 -13.23
C HIS A 217 1.75 3.64 -13.03
N LEU A 218 2.22 4.66 -12.29
CA LEU A 218 1.49 5.92 -12.12
C LEU A 218 1.21 6.61 -13.45
N ILE A 219 2.23 6.75 -14.30
CA ILE A 219 2.09 7.37 -15.63
C ILE A 219 1.10 6.58 -16.50
N THR A 220 1.20 5.24 -16.49
CA THR A 220 0.32 4.37 -17.26
C THR A 220 -1.13 4.46 -16.78
N ASN A 221 -1.35 4.41 -15.46
CA ASN A 221 -2.69 4.54 -14.87
C ASN A 221 -3.31 5.89 -15.21
N LEU A 222 -2.56 6.99 -15.11
CA LEU A 222 -3.05 8.31 -15.52
C LEU A 222 -3.49 8.35 -16.98
N HIS A 223 -2.71 7.75 -17.89
CA HIS A 223 -3.03 7.71 -19.31
C HIS A 223 -4.28 6.88 -19.61
N VAL A 224 -4.38 5.68 -19.02
CA VAL A 224 -5.54 4.80 -19.18
C VAL A 224 -6.79 5.46 -18.60
N ILE A 225 -6.74 5.94 -17.36
CA ILE A 225 -7.89 6.55 -16.69
C ILE A 225 -8.38 7.78 -17.46
N LYS A 226 -7.48 8.63 -17.95
CA LYS A 226 -7.82 9.76 -18.82
C LYS A 226 -8.62 9.32 -20.04
N ALA A 227 -8.26 8.22 -20.69
CA ALA A 227 -8.95 7.72 -21.87
C ALA A 227 -10.41 7.29 -21.59
N PHE A 228 -10.72 6.85 -20.37
CA PHE A 228 -12.07 6.41 -19.98
C PHE A 228 -12.92 7.50 -19.31
N THR A 229 -12.31 8.42 -18.56
CA THR A 229 -13.04 9.38 -17.72
C THR A 229 -12.95 10.82 -18.19
N GLY A 230 -12.07 11.12 -19.16
CA GLY A 230 -11.77 12.49 -19.56
C GLY A 230 -10.93 13.28 -18.54
N LEU A 231 -10.35 12.60 -17.54
CA LEU A 231 -9.48 13.21 -16.53
C LEU A 231 -8.36 14.05 -17.16
N SER A 232 -8.24 15.30 -16.71
CA SER A 232 -7.07 16.13 -16.98
C SER A 232 -6.07 16.00 -15.84
N TYR A 233 -4.78 15.94 -16.16
CA TYR A 233 -3.73 15.82 -15.14
C TYR A 233 -2.44 16.54 -15.54
N ARG A 234 -1.65 16.92 -14.53
CA ARG A 234 -0.29 17.45 -14.67
C ARG A 234 0.65 16.74 -13.71
N ILE A 235 1.85 16.41 -14.18
CA ILE A 235 2.92 15.88 -13.36
C ILE A 235 4.07 16.90 -13.35
N GLU A 236 4.54 17.24 -12.16
CA GLU A 236 5.77 18.01 -11.94
C GLU A 236 6.85 17.06 -11.43
N GLY A 237 7.95 16.94 -12.16
CA GLY A 237 9.03 15.99 -11.87
C GLY A 237 9.26 14.99 -13.01
N ALA A 238 10.36 14.23 -12.91
CA ALA A 238 10.74 13.23 -13.90
C ALA A 238 10.37 11.81 -13.44
N SER A 239 10.20 10.88 -14.39
CA SER A 239 10.01 9.47 -14.04
C SER A 239 11.22 8.95 -13.27
N GLY A 240 10.97 8.26 -12.15
CA GLY A 240 12.02 7.78 -11.24
C GLY A 240 12.36 8.74 -10.10
N GLU A 241 11.93 10.00 -10.18
CA GLU A 241 12.21 11.04 -9.18
C GLU A 241 10.97 11.39 -8.35
N PRO A 242 11.12 12.03 -7.18
CA PRO A 242 10.00 12.65 -6.47
C PRO A 242 9.27 13.67 -7.35
N GLY A 243 7.98 13.83 -7.12
CA GLY A 243 7.19 14.79 -7.90
C GLY A 243 5.81 15.08 -7.34
N ILE A 244 5.10 15.99 -8.01
CA ILE A 244 3.75 16.42 -7.64
C ILE A 244 2.79 16.06 -8.78
N VAL A 245 1.66 15.46 -8.44
CA VAL A 245 0.58 15.13 -9.36
C VAL A 245 -0.61 16.03 -9.05
N HIS A 246 -1.20 16.61 -10.10
CA HIS A 246 -2.44 17.36 -10.04
C HIS A 246 -3.46 16.72 -10.95
N LEU A 247 -4.69 16.56 -10.45
CA LEU A 247 -5.79 15.88 -11.11
C LEU A 247 -7.01 16.80 -11.13
N TRP A 248 -7.61 16.94 -12.30
CA TRP A 248 -8.86 17.67 -12.55
C TRP A 248 -9.86 16.72 -13.19
N PRO A 249 -10.72 16.06 -12.39
CA PRO A 249 -11.79 15.21 -12.90
C PRO A 249 -12.69 15.96 -13.87
N SER A 250 -13.17 15.27 -14.91
CA SER A 250 -14.15 15.85 -15.84
C SER A 250 -15.49 16.07 -15.13
N GLU A 251 -16.14 17.20 -15.40
CA GLU A 251 -17.54 17.44 -14.99
C GLU A 251 -18.51 16.48 -15.69
N SER A 252 -18.08 15.91 -16.83
CA SER A 252 -18.86 15.01 -17.69
C SER A 252 -18.68 13.52 -17.36
N GLY A 253 -18.14 13.17 -16.18
CA GLY A 253 -17.97 11.76 -15.78
C GLY A 253 -19.29 10.98 -15.76
N PRO A 254 -19.25 9.64 -15.99
CA PRO A 254 -20.43 8.81 -16.27
C PRO A 254 -21.54 8.88 -15.21
#